data_AF-A0A9D6K1M9-F1
#
_entry.id   AF-A0A9D6K1M9-F1
#
_cell.length_a   1.000
_cell.length_b   1.000
_cell.length_c   1.000
_cell.angle_alpha   90.00
_cell.angle_beta   90.00
_cell.angle_gamma   90.00
#
_symmetry.space_group_name_H-M   'P 1'
#
loop_
_entity.id
_entity.type
_entity.pdbx_description
1 polymer ?
#
loop_
_entity_poly.entity_id
_entity_poly.type
_entity_poly.pdbx_seq_one_letter_code
_entity_poly.pdbx_strand_id
1 'polypeptide(L)'
;MVADKQAEWGDGELAEKIRAWEERTLRPALERQPERRERFETNSGIEVERLYTPAEVSDSDHLNDLGFPGEYPFTRGIYPSMYRGRLWTMRQYSGYGTAREANARFKYLLAQGQTGLSVAFDLPTQMGYDSDHPLAEGEVGKAGVAICSLRDMELLFEGIPLHQVSTSMTINATAAILLALYIAEAKQRGTPSSQLRGTVQNDILKEYVARGTYIDPPRASMRLVTNIFAYGRQEVPHWNV
;
A
#
# COMPACT_ATOMS: atom_id res chain seq x y z
N MET A 1 -36.69 -3.45 -12.05
CA MET A 1 -37.61 -3.30 -10.90
C MET A 1 -36.88 -3.74 -9.64
N VAL A 2 -36.13 -2.82 -9.03
CA VAL A 2 -35.70 -2.96 -7.63
C VAL A 2 -36.50 -1.90 -6.91
N ALA A 3 -37.32 -2.34 -5.96
CA ALA A 3 -38.21 -1.47 -5.20
C ALA A 3 -37.39 -0.42 -4.45
N ASP A 4 -37.77 0.83 -4.66
CA ASP A 4 -37.39 1.96 -3.81
C ASP A 4 -37.91 1.65 -2.40
N LYS A 5 -37.00 1.28 -1.51
CA LYS A 5 -37.24 1.26 -0.06
C LYS A 5 -36.14 2.13 0.57
N GLN A 6 -36.11 3.40 0.21
CA GLN A 6 -35.66 4.40 1.16
C GLN A 6 -36.61 4.29 2.37
N ALA A 7 -36.04 4.15 3.57
CA ALA A 7 -36.84 4.22 4.78
C ALA A 7 -37.47 5.61 4.82
N GLU A 8 -38.76 5.70 4.50
CA GLU A 8 -39.58 6.90 4.60
C GLU A 8 -39.83 7.24 6.07
N TRP A 9 -38.79 7.61 6.80
CA TRP A 9 -38.98 8.39 8.02
C TRP A 9 -38.74 9.83 7.61
N GLY A 10 -39.78 10.66 7.64
CA GLY A 10 -39.55 12.10 7.59
C GLY A 10 -38.64 12.49 8.74
N ASP A 11 -37.69 13.40 8.52
CA ASP A 11 -36.64 13.77 9.50
C ASP A 11 -37.21 14.07 10.91
N GLY A 12 -38.46 14.57 10.98
CA GLY A 12 -39.18 14.80 12.24
C GLY A 12 -39.57 13.54 13.01
N GLU A 13 -39.97 12.45 12.35
CA GLU A 13 -40.36 11.19 13.02
C GLU A 13 -39.12 10.51 13.64
N LEU A 14 -38.00 10.49 12.91
CA LEU A 14 -36.76 9.93 13.41
C LEU A 14 -36.27 10.69 14.66
N ALA A 15 -36.27 12.02 14.61
CA ALA A 15 -35.90 12.85 15.75
C ALA A 15 -36.78 12.61 16.98
N GLU A 16 -38.09 12.43 16.80
CA GLU A 16 -39.00 12.08 17.91
C GLU A 16 -38.70 10.72 18.51
N LYS A 17 -38.41 9.70 17.69
CA LYS A 17 -38.05 8.37 18.18
C LYS A 17 -36.73 8.37 18.92
N ILE A 18 -35.73 9.13 18.46
CA ILE A 18 -34.44 9.29 19.15
C ILE A 18 -34.68 9.91 20.53
N ARG A 19 -35.41 11.02 20.62
CA ARG A 19 -35.77 11.65 21.92
C ARG A 19 -36.52 10.69 22.84
N ALA A 20 -37.50 9.96 22.31
CA ALA A 20 -38.24 8.98 23.09
C ALA A 20 -37.34 7.84 23.62
N TRP A 21 -36.36 7.40 22.83
CA TRP A 21 -35.36 6.42 23.24
C TRP A 21 -34.43 6.97 24.32
N GLU A 22 -33.94 8.20 24.17
CA GLU A 22 -33.08 8.87 25.16
C GLU A 22 -33.75 8.93 26.53
N GLU A 23 -35.04 9.32 26.56
CA GLU A 23 -35.78 9.50 27.80
C GLU A 23 -36.24 8.19 28.44
N ARG A 24 -36.76 7.26 27.64
CA ARG A 24 -37.45 6.05 28.13
C ARG A 24 -36.52 4.86 28.27
N THR A 25 -35.39 4.86 27.57
CA THR A 25 -34.48 3.71 27.51
C THR A 25 -33.08 4.07 27.98
N LEU A 26 -32.45 5.10 27.40
CA LEU A 26 -31.06 5.43 27.68
C LEU A 26 -30.88 5.99 29.10
N ARG A 27 -31.64 7.03 29.46
CA ARG A 27 -31.50 7.69 30.77
C ARG A 27 -31.67 6.72 31.95
N PRO A 28 -32.72 5.86 32.03
CA PRO A 28 -32.84 4.88 33.11
C PRO A 28 -31.68 3.88 33.16
N ALA A 29 -31.11 3.52 32.00
CA ALA A 29 -29.96 2.62 31.95
C ALA A 29 -28.69 3.29 32.51
N LEU A 30 -28.44 4.56 32.15
CA LEU A 30 -27.30 5.33 32.63
C LEU A 30 -27.38 5.65 34.13
N GLU A 31 -28.59 5.89 34.65
CA GLU A 31 -28.84 6.06 36.09
C GLU A 31 -28.51 4.80 36.89
N ARG A 32 -28.82 3.62 36.32
CA ARG A 32 -28.48 2.34 36.94
C ARG A 32 -26.99 2.03 36.84
N GLN A 33 -26.38 2.34 35.70
CA GLN A 33 -24.97 2.08 35.45
C GLN A 33 -24.40 3.13 34.48
N PRO A 34 -23.51 4.02 34.95
CA PRO A 34 -22.90 5.00 34.08
C PRO A 34 -21.98 4.34 33.05
N GLU A 35 -21.73 5.06 31.97
CA GLU A 35 -20.75 4.64 30.97
C GLU A 35 -19.33 4.64 31.54
N ARG A 36 -18.45 3.85 30.90
CA ARG A 36 -17.06 3.67 31.34
C ARG A 36 -16.21 4.93 31.22
N ARG A 37 -16.62 5.86 30.36
CA ARG A 37 -15.96 7.12 30.07
C ARG A 37 -17.04 8.16 29.79
N GLU A 38 -16.73 9.41 30.10
CA GLU A 38 -17.58 10.55 29.75
C GLU A 38 -17.55 10.82 28.24
N ARG A 39 -16.37 10.68 27.61
CA ARG A 39 -16.15 10.84 26.17
C ARG A 39 -15.51 9.58 25.58
N PHE A 40 -16.02 9.16 24.43
CA PHE A 40 -15.44 8.07 23.64
C PHE A 40 -14.75 8.67 22.43
N GLU A 41 -13.48 8.30 22.23
CA GLU A 41 -12.68 8.79 21.12
C GLU A 41 -11.94 7.63 20.47
N THR A 42 -11.69 7.77 19.18
CA THR A 42 -10.71 6.96 18.45
C THR A 42 -9.29 7.32 18.87
N ASN A 43 -8.30 6.49 18.52
CA ASN A 43 -6.88 6.80 18.76
C ASN A 43 -6.39 8.07 18.02
N SER A 44 -7.18 8.58 17.08
CA SER A 44 -6.91 9.82 16.34
C SER A 44 -7.57 11.05 16.97
N GLY A 45 -8.20 10.92 18.15
CA GLY A 45 -8.87 12.03 18.85
C GLY A 45 -10.23 12.42 18.26
N ILE A 46 -10.79 11.59 17.37
CA ILE A 46 -12.14 11.80 16.83
C ILE A 46 -13.15 11.27 17.84
N GLU A 47 -14.03 12.14 18.30
CA GLU A 47 -15.15 11.79 19.18
C GLU A 47 -16.13 10.87 18.47
N VAL A 48 -16.58 9.85 19.21
CA VAL A 48 -17.52 8.83 18.74
C VAL A 48 -18.80 8.99 19.54
N GLU A 49 -19.85 9.43 18.86
CA GLU A 49 -21.18 9.56 19.45
C GLU A 49 -21.75 8.19 19.79
N ARG A 50 -22.69 8.17 20.75
CA ARG A 50 -23.34 6.94 21.21
C ARG A 50 -24.11 6.22 20.10
N LEU A 51 -24.67 6.99 19.17
CA LEU A 51 -25.54 6.51 18.10
C LEU A 51 -25.36 7.41 16.88
N TYR A 52 -25.24 6.80 15.70
CA TYR A 52 -25.32 7.47 14.41
C TYR A 52 -26.56 6.97 13.67
N THR A 53 -27.34 7.88 13.12
CA THR A 53 -28.59 7.63 12.39
C THR A 53 -28.51 8.28 10.99
N PRO A 54 -29.51 8.08 10.12
CA PRO A 54 -29.55 8.78 8.84
C PRO A 54 -29.52 10.32 8.95
N ALA A 55 -29.99 10.90 10.07
CA ALA A 55 -29.99 12.34 10.29
C ALA A 55 -28.56 12.93 10.42
N GLU A 56 -27.59 12.16 10.90
CA GLU A 56 -26.19 12.59 10.98
C GLU A 56 -25.45 12.46 9.63
N VAL A 57 -26.06 11.77 8.65
CA VAL A 57 -25.51 11.58 7.29
C VAL A 57 -26.24 12.44 6.26
N SER A 58 -27.45 12.93 6.56
CA SER A 58 -28.31 13.69 5.64
C SER A 58 -27.74 15.05 5.22
N ASP A 59 -26.83 15.62 6.00
CA ASP A 59 -26.15 16.89 5.68
C ASP A 59 -24.95 16.72 4.74
N SER A 60 -24.57 15.48 4.39
CA SER A 60 -23.54 15.22 3.38
C SER A 60 -24.09 15.40 1.97
N ASP A 61 -23.34 16.08 1.10
CA ASP A 61 -23.66 16.10 -0.32
C ASP A 61 -23.29 14.74 -0.90
N HIS A 62 -24.21 13.79 -0.78
CA HIS A 62 -24.00 12.39 -1.12
C HIS A 62 -23.33 12.20 -2.49
N LEU A 63 -23.73 13.00 -3.48
CA LEU A 63 -23.19 12.90 -4.84
C LEU A 63 -21.75 13.42 -4.91
N ASN A 64 -21.43 14.51 -4.22
CA ASN A 64 -20.10 15.10 -4.23
C ASN A 64 -19.11 14.42 -3.27
N ASP A 65 -19.58 13.85 -2.16
CA ASP A 65 -18.73 13.25 -1.12
C ASP A 65 -18.53 11.73 -1.32
N LEU A 66 -19.56 11.01 -1.77
CA LEU A 66 -19.49 9.57 -1.97
C LEU A 66 -19.38 9.20 -3.46
N GLY A 67 -20.23 9.79 -4.31
CA GLY A 67 -20.24 9.55 -5.76
C GLY A 67 -20.43 8.06 -6.15
N PHE A 68 -19.92 7.71 -7.34
CA PHE A 68 -19.96 6.35 -7.88
C PHE A 68 -18.54 5.73 -7.97
N PRO A 69 -18.39 4.40 -7.83
CA PRO A 69 -17.09 3.76 -8.01
C PRO A 69 -16.55 3.99 -9.43
N GLY A 70 -15.27 4.33 -9.56
CA GLY A 70 -14.65 4.68 -10.84
C GLY A 70 -14.85 6.14 -11.27
N GLU A 71 -15.55 6.95 -10.49
CA GLU A 71 -15.77 8.38 -10.73
C GLU A 71 -15.28 9.21 -9.54
N TYR A 72 -14.85 10.45 -9.78
CA TYR A 72 -14.49 11.38 -8.71
C TYR A 72 -15.68 11.55 -7.73
N PRO A 73 -15.46 11.55 -6.40
CA PRO A 73 -14.19 11.62 -5.66
C PRO A 73 -13.50 10.27 -5.38
N PHE A 74 -13.97 9.18 -6.00
CA PHE A 74 -13.44 7.81 -5.83
C PHE A 74 -13.59 7.23 -4.41
N THR A 75 -14.40 7.84 -3.54
CA THR A 75 -14.67 7.36 -2.17
C THR A 75 -15.15 5.90 -2.16
N ARG A 76 -15.88 5.49 -3.20
CA ARG A 76 -16.39 4.11 -3.37
C ARG A 76 -15.46 3.18 -4.16
N GLY A 77 -14.27 3.63 -4.51
CA GLY A 77 -13.24 2.88 -5.23
C GLY A 77 -12.85 3.48 -6.57
N ILE A 78 -11.62 3.23 -6.99
CA ILE A 78 -11.02 3.79 -8.23
C ILE A 78 -11.45 3.06 -9.51
N TYR A 79 -12.12 1.91 -9.40
CA TYR A 79 -12.58 1.11 -10.54
C TYR A 79 -14.09 0.88 -10.47
N PRO A 80 -14.82 0.93 -11.60
CA PRO A 80 -16.29 0.83 -11.60
C PRO A 80 -16.82 -0.54 -11.14
N SER A 81 -16.09 -1.62 -11.41
CA SER A 81 -16.50 -2.99 -11.05
C SER A 81 -15.77 -3.56 -9.84
N MET A 82 -14.72 -2.89 -9.35
CA MET A 82 -13.86 -3.32 -8.25
C MET A 82 -13.59 -4.83 -8.28
N TYR A 83 -13.83 -5.52 -7.17
CA TYR A 83 -13.53 -6.93 -6.97
C TYR A 83 -14.51 -7.90 -7.65
N ARG A 84 -15.59 -7.39 -8.24
CA ARG A 84 -16.45 -8.19 -9.14
C ARG A 84 -15.76 -8.41 -10.49
N GLY A 85 -14.93 -7.46 -10.93
CA GLY A 85 -14.14 -7.58 -12.15
C GLY A 85 -12.80 -8.28 -11.90
N ARG A 86 -12.03 -7.80 -10.93
CA ARG A 86 -10.71 -8.35 -10.61
C ARG A 86 -10.43 -8.23 -9.11
N LEU A 87 -10.04 -9.32 -8.47
CA LEU A 87 -9.57 -9.31 -7.08
C LEU A 87 -8.34 -8.41 -6.93
N TRP A 88 -8.12 -7.93 -5.70
CA TRP A 88 -6.86 -7.26 -5.37
C TRP A 88 -5.67 -8.19 -5.64
N THR A 89 -4.49 -7.62 -5.89
CA THR A 89 -3.28 -8.43 -6.07
C THR A 89 -2.88 -9.02 -4.71
N MET A 90 -2.92 -10.35 -4.58
CA MET A 90 -2.30 -11.03 -3.43
C MET A 90 -0.79 -10.93 -3.61
N ARG A 91 -0.13 -10.18 -2.72
CA ARG A 91 1.28 -9.81 -2.84
C ARG A 91 1.95 -9.87 -1.47
N GLN A 92 2.53 -11.01 -1.13
CA GLN A 92 3.25 -11.17 0.13
C GLN A 92 4.62 -10.50 0.03
N TYR A 93 4.92 -9.66 1.02
CA TYR A 93 6.25 -9.09 1.22
C TYR A 93 7.22 -10.18 1.67
N SER A 94 8.29 -10.40 0.91
CA SER A 94 9.21 -11.50 1.15
C SER A 94 10.62 -11.18 0.63
N GLY A 95 11.60 -11.75 1.30
CA GLY A 95 13.02 -11.61 0.99
C GLY A 95 13.78 -11.84 2.29
N TYR A 96 14.76 -12.74 2.27
CA TYR A 96 15.69 -12.97 3.37
C TYR A 96 16.88 -13.74 2.80
N GLY A 97 18.03 -13.60 3.44
CA GLY A 97 19.26 -14.30 3.08
C GLY A 97 19.77 -13.93 1.70
N THR A 98 20.18 -14.94 0.96
CA THR A 98 20.75 -14.81 -0.39
C THR A 98 19.68 -14.69 -1.47
N ALA A 99 20.07 -14.19 -2.64
CA ALA A 99 19.19 -14.12 -3.81
C ALA A 99 18.56 -15.48 -4.19
N ARG A 100 19.30 -16.59 -4.02
CA ARG A 100 18.80 -17.94 -4.32
C ARG A 100 17.71 -18.40 -3.33
N GLU A 101 17.89 -18.13 -2.05
CA GLU A 101 16.91 -18.48 -1.01
C GLU A 101 15.62 -17.66 -1.20
N ALA A 102 15.76 -16.35 -1.47
CA ALA A 102 14.64 -15.49 -1.79
C ALA A 102 13.91 -15.93 -3.09
N ASN A 103 14.64 -16.33 -4.13
CA ASN A 103 14.05 -16.89 -5.36
C ASN A 103 13.23 -18.15 -5.09
N ALA A 104 13.77 -19.09 -4.32
CA ALA A 104 13.06 -20.32 -3.95
C ALA A 104 11.76 -19.99 -3.21
N ARG A 105 11.79 -19.00 -2.32
CA ARG A 105 10.59 -18.51 -1.63
C ARG A 105 9.59 -17.86 -2.58
N PHE A 106 10.03 -17.07 -3.56
CA PHE A 106 9.15 -16.48 -4.57
C PHE A 106 8.45 -17.54 -5.41
N LYS A 107 9.18 -18.55 -5.89
CA LYS A 107 8.60 -19.69 -6.63
C LYS A 107 7.58 -20.45 -5.79
N TYR A 108 7.88 -20.71 -4.52
CA TYR A 108 6.94 -21.33 -3.59
C TYR A 108 5.65 -20.50 -3.48
N LEU A 109 5.77 -19.19 -3.25
CA LEU A 109 4.61 -18.31 -3.09
C LEU A 109 3.76 -18.22 -4.36
N LEU A 110 4.39 -18.11 -5.54
CA LEU A 110 3.69 -18.14 -6.82
C LEU A 110 2.92 -19.46 -7.01
N ALA A 111 3.53 -20.60 -6.64
CA ALA A 111 2.88 -21.90 -6.68
C ALA A 111 1.70 -22.01 -5.69
N GLN A 112 1.68 -21.23 -4.60
CA GLN A 112 0.56 -21.15 -3.65
C GLN A 112 -0.51 -20.11 -4.06
N GLY A 113 -0.45 -19.58 -5.29
CA GLY A 113 -1.47 -18.67 -5.83
C GLY A 113 -1.19 -17.18 -5.62
N GLN A 114 0.02 -16.80 -5.20
CA GLN A 114 0.43 -15.40 -5.18
C GLN A 114 0.43 -14.83 -6.61
N THR A 115 -0.19 -13.65 -6.79
CA THR A 115 -0.40 -13.03 -8.12
C THR A 115 0.58 -11.91 -8.45
N GLY A 116 1.49 -11.58 -7.54
CA GLY A 116 2.56 -10.60 -7.75
C GLY A 116 3.61 -10.69 -6.66
N LEU A 117 4.85 -10.32 -6.94
CA LEU A 117 5.97 -10.43 -6.00
C LEU A 117 6.19 -9.13 -5.22
N SER A 118 6.64 -9.20 -3.98
CA SER A 118 7.11 -8.02 -3.25
C SER A 118 8.41 -8.34 -2.55
N VAL A 119 9.47 -7.64 -2.96
CA VAL A 119 10.85 -7.89 -2.57
C VAL A 119 11.19 -7.03 -1.35
N ALA A 120 11.60 -7.70 -0.28
CA ALA A 120 12.23 -7.10 0.88
C ALA A 120 13.75 -7.14 0.73
N PHE A 121 14.42 -5.99 0.75
CA PHE A 121 15.88 -5.90 0.71
C PHE A 121 16.46 -5.79 2.11
N ASP A 122 17.70 -6.26 2.30
CA ASP A 122 18.39 -6.10 3.57
C ASP A 122 18.75 -4.62 3.86
N LEU A 123 19.24 -4.36 5.07
CA LEU A 123 19.59 -3.00 5.47
C LEU A 123 20.77 -2.43 4.66
N PRO A 124 21.87 -3.16 4.41
CA PRO A 124 22.96 -2.69 3.54
C PRO A 124 22.49 -2.24 2.16
N THR A 125 21.68 -3.06 1.48
CA THR A 125 21.12 -2.72 0.14
C THR A 125 20.24 -1.47 0.20
N GLN A 126 19.44 -1.31 1.25
CA GLN A 126 18.61 -0.11 1.47
C GLN A 126 19.48 1.14 1.69
N MET A 127 20.61 0.99 2.37
CA MET A 127 21.54 2.08 2.74
C MET A 127 22.65 2.33 1.71
N GLY A 128 22.65 1.59 0.58
CA GLY A 128 23.63 1.79 -0.49
C GLY A 128 25.03 1.24 -0.18
N TYR A 129 25.11 0.22 0.67
CA TYR A 129 26.35 -0.48 0.96
C TYR A 129 26.39 -1.85 0.30
N ASP A 130 27.56 -2.22 -0.21
CA ASP A 130 27.86 -3.59 -0.60
C ASP A 130 28.01 -4.49 0.64
N SER A 131 27.85 -5.81 0.45
CA SER A 131 27.84 -6.78 1.55
C SER A 131 29.19 -6.90 2.28
N ASP A 132 30.29 -6.49 1.66
CA ASP A 132 31.64 -6.48 2.24
C ASP A 132 32.02 -5.12 2.87
N HIS A 133 31.11 -4.13 2.82
CA HIS A 133 31.34 -2.84 3.46
C HIS A 133 31.38 -3.02 5.00
N PRO A 134 32.32 -2.38 5.74
CA PRO A 134 32.41 -2.54 7.19
C PRO A 134 31.11 -2.23 7.97
N LEU A 135 30.30 -1.28 7.50
CA LEU A 135 29.01 -0.96 8.12
C LEU A 135 27.88 -1.96 7.81
N ALA A 136 28.10 -2.91 6.88
CA ALA A 136 27.15 -3.96 6.57
C ALA A 136 27.29 -5.20 7.48
N GLU A 137 28.40 -5.30 8.22
CA GLU A 137 28.69 -6.44 9.08
C GLU A 137 27.54 -6.73 10.05
N GLY A 138 27.06 -7.98 10.05
CA GLY A 138 25.96 -8.44 10.90
C GLY A 138 24.54 -8.14 10.39
N GLU A 139 24.39 -7.39 9.30
CA GLU A 139 23.07 -7.01 8.73
C GLU A 139 22.80 -7.58 7.33
N VAL A 140 23.82 -8.12 6.66
CA VAL A 140 23.70 -8.76 5.34
C VAL A 140 22.68 -9.90 5.36
N GLY A 141 21.66 -9.82 4.51
CA GLY A 141 20.64 -10.86 4.35
C GLY A 141 19.69 -11.06 5.54
N LYS A 142 19.78 -10.24 6.61
CA LYS A 142 19.06 -10.47 7.87
C LYS A 142 17.61 -9.98 7.81
N ALA A 143 17.42 -8.74 7.37
CA ALA A 143 16.10 -8.10 7.29
C ALA A 143 15.41 -8.27 5.92
N GLY A 144 16.15 -8.78 4.92
CA GLY A 144 15.73 -8.89 3.54
C GLY A 144 16.78 -9.61 2.70
N VAL A 145 16.58 -9.66 1.38
CA VAL A 145 17.58 -10.21 0.47
C VAL A 145 18.73 -9.23 0.25
N ALA A 146 19.96 -9.73 0.26
CA ALA A 146 21.15 -8.95 -0.10
C ALA A 146 21.31 -8.85 -1.62
N ILE A 147 21.46 -7.62 -2.15
CA ILE A 147 21.69 -7.35 -3.58
C ILE A 147 22.82 -6.33 -3.72
N CYS A 148 23.96 -6.76 -4.26
CA CYS A 148 25.12 -5.87 -4.50
C CYS A 148 25.37 -5.66 -6.00
N SER A 149 24.81 -6.51 -6.86
CA SER A 149 25.13 -6.53 -8.28
C SER A 149 23.97 -7.00 -9.16
N LEU A 150 24.16 -6.87 -10.48
CA LEU A 150 23.27 -7.48 -11.46
C LEU A 150 23.21 -9.01 -11.29
N ARG A 151 24.31 -9.64 -10.89
CA ARG A 151 24.35 -11.09 -10.67
C ARG A 151 23.36 -11.53 -9.60
N ASP A 152 23.21 -10.75 -8.54
CA ASP A 152 22.25 -11.08 -7.48
C ASP A 152 20.82 -10.93 -7.97
N MET A 153 20.56 -9.91 -8.81
CA MET A 153 19.25 -9.72 -9.45
C MET A 153 18.90 -10.88 -10.40
N GLU A 154 19.87 -11.35 -11.20
CA GLU A 154 19.72 -12.53 -12.06
C GLU A 154 19.32 -13.77 -11.26
N LEU A 155 19.99 -14.01 -10.13
CA LEU A 155 19.71 -15.13 -9.23
C LEU A 155 18.35 -14.98 -8.54
N LEU A 156 18.01 -13.77 -8.12
CA LEU A 156 16.76 -13.47 -7.42
C LEU A 156 15.54 -13.81 -8.28
N PHE A 157 15.63 -13.57 -9.59
CA PHE A 157 14.54 -13.79 -10.53
C PHE A 157 14.73 -15.00 -11.43
N GLU A 158 15.77 -15.83 -11.22
CA GLU A 158 16.05 -17.05 -11.99
C GLU A 158 14.80 -17.92 -12.17
N GLY A 159 14.40 -18.16 -13.43
CA GLY A 159 13.21 -18.97 -13.77
C GLY A 159 11.85 -18.32 -13.50
N ILE A 160 11.79 -17.02 -13.21
CA ILE A 160 10.55 -16.25 -13.06
C ILE A 160 10.32 -15.40 -14.32
N PRO A 161 9.17 -15.54 -15.03
CA PRO A 161 8.89 -14.76 -16.24
C PRO A 161 8.42 -13.34 -15.89
N LEU A 162 9.34 -12.37 -15.93
CA LEU A 162 9.07 -10.98 -15.48
C LEU A 162 7.97 -10.23 -16.25
N HIS A 163 7.66 -10.64 -17.49
CA HIS A 163 6.56 -10.05 -18.27
C HIS A 163 5.17 -10.53 -17.81
N GLN A 164 5.10 -11.62 -17.03
CA GLN A 164 3.83 -12.21 -16.56
C GLN A 164 3.54 -11.87 -15.10
N VAL A 165 4.56 -11.48 -14.34
CA VAL A 165 4.46 -11.23 -12.90
C VAL A 165 4.71 -9.77 -12.61
N SER A 166 3.80 -9.15 -11.86
CA SER A 166 4.05 -7.80 -11.36
C SER A 166 4.98 -7.85 -10.15
N THR A 167 6.07 -7.08 -10.15
CA THR A 167 7.06 -7.05 -9.05
C THR A 167 7.03 -5.71 -8.32
N SER A 168 6.92 -5.74 -6.99
CA SER A 168 7.08 -4.57 -6.13
C SER A 168 8.43 -4.66 -5.42
N MET A 169 9.16 -3.56 -5.38
CA MET A 169 10.44 -3.42 -4.69
C MET A 169 10.29 -2.37 -3.58
N THR A 170 10.34 -2.81 -2.33
CA THR A 170 10.28 -1.90 -1.17
C THR A 170 11.66 -1.31 -0.95
N ILE A 171 12.00 -0.32 -1.76
CA ILE A 171 13.30 0.32 -1.81
C ILE A 171 13.14 1.83 -2.06
N ASN A 172 13.98 2.64 -1.42
CA ASN A 172 13.83 4.10 -1.39
C ASN A 172 15.10 4.82 -1.84
N ALA A 173 16.07 5.06 -0.95
CA ALA A 173 17.28 5.82 -1.30
C ALA A 173 18.06 5.23 -2.49
N THR A 174 18.09 3.90 -2.61
CA THR A 174 18.74 3.18 -3.72
C THR A 174 17.77 2.77 -4.83
N ALA A 175 16.53 3.27 -4.85
CA ALA A 175 15.49 2.82 -5.79
C ALA A 175 15.90 2.92 -7.26
N ALA A 176 16.62 3.98 -7.66
CA ALA A 176 17.12 4.14 -9.02
C ALA A 176 18.05 3.00 -9.43
N ILE A 177 18.93 2.57 -8.51
CA ILE A 177 19.92 1.51 -8.73
C ILE A 177 19.19 0.18 -8.90
N LEU A 178 18.32 -0.19 -7.96
CA LEU A 178 17.63 -1.47 -7.98
C LEU A 178 16.66 -1.56 -9.17
N LEU A 179 16.02 -0.45 -9.57
CA LEU A 179 15.22 -0.39 -10.80
C LEU A 179 16.09 -0.60 -12.04
N ALA A 180 17.27 0.02 -12.12
CA ALA A 180 18.20 -0.18 -13.22
C ALA A 180 18.67 -1.64 -13.32
N LEU A 181 19.00 -2.28 -12.19
CA LEU A 181 19.37 -3.70 -12.15
C LEU A 181 18.22 -4.61 -12.60
N TYR A 182 16.99 -4.34 -12.14
CA TYR A 182 15.81 -5.08 -12.55
C TYR A 182 15.53 -4.98 -14.06
N ILE A 183 15.66 -3.77 -14.62
CA ILE A 183 15.51 -3.54 -16.06
C ILE A 183 16.63 -4.23 -16.85
N ALA A 184 17.87 -4.18 -16.37
CA ALA A 184 19.00 -4.83 -17.01
C ALA A 184 18.83 -6.36 -17.07
N GLU A 185 18.38 -6.97 -15.98
CA GLU A 185 18.04 -8.39 -15.91
C GLU A 185 16.93 -8.75 -16.93
N ALA A 186 15.87 -7.95 -16.99
CA ALA A 186 14.77 -8.17 -17.93
C ALA A 186 15.24 -8.11 -19.39
N LYS A 187 16.06 -7.11 -19.73
CA LYS A 187 16.65 -6.95 -21.07
C LYS A 187 17.57 -8.12 -21.43
N GLN A 188 18.39 -8.59 -20.50
CA GLN A 188 19.27 -9.75 -20.70
C GLN A 188 18.48 -11.03 -21.01
N ARG A 189 17.24 -11.14 -20.50
CA ARG A 189 16.29 -12.22 -20.78
C ARG A 189 15.40 -11.98 -22.00
N GLY A 190 15.65 -10.91 -22.76
CA GLY A 190 14.86 -10.56 -23.94
C GLY A 190 13.46 -10.01 -23.63
N THR A 191 13.17 -9.62 -22.38
CA THR A 191 11.91 -8.93 -22.02
C THR A 191 12.07 -7.42 -22.20
N PRO A 192 11.32 -6.78 -23.11
CA PRO A 192 11.38 -5.33 -23.27
C PRO A 192 10.91 -4.61 -22.01
N SER A 193 11.57 -3.50 -21.66
CA SER A 193 11.20 -2.64 -20.53
C SER A 193 9.72 -2.23 -20.52
N SER A 194 9.14 -2.02 -21.71
CA SER A 194 7.72 -1.66 -21.87
C SER A 194 6.74 -2.76 -21.42
N GLN A 195 7.18 -4.01 -21.25
CA GLN A 195 6.33 -5.08 -20.73
C GLN A 195 6.44 -5.26 -19.21
N LEU A 196 7.38 -4.57 -18.56
CA LEU A 196 7.59 -4.69 -17.13
C LEU A 196 6.47 -4.00 -16.37
N ARG A 197 5.86 -4.74 -15.45
CA ARG A 197 4.82 -4.25 -14.54
C ARG A 197 5.34 -4.32 -13.13
N GLY A 198 5.23 -3.24 -12.38
CA GLY A 198 5.79 -3.26 -11.03
C GLY A 198 5.70 -1.96 -10.32
N THR A 199 6.43 -1.87 -9.21
CA THR A 199 6.44 -0.70 -8.35
C THR A 199 7.79 -0.60 -7.65
N VAL A 200 8.39 0.59 -7.63
CA VAL A 200 9.39 0.94 -6.62
C VAL A 200 8.70 1.79 -5.55
N GLN A 201 9.06 1.63 -4.28
CA GLN A 201 8.43 2.42 -3.23
C GLN A 201 8.76 3.92 -3.39
N ASN A 202 10.04 4.25 -3.60
CA ASN A 202 10.51 5.56 -4.05
C ASN A 202 9.94 6.80 -3.28
N ASP A 203 9.56 6.61 -2.02
CA ASP A 203 9.08 7.68 -1.15
C ASP A 203 10.19 8.04 -0.17
N ILE A 204 11.00 9.03 -0.51
CA ILE A 204 12.10 9.44 0.37
C ILE A 204 11.63 10.33 1.53
N LEU A 205 10.48 11.01 1.43
CA LEU A 205 10.05 11.94 2.48
C LEU A 205 9.72 11.19 3.77
N LYS A 206 9.04 10.04 3.66
CA LYS A 206 8.79 9.17 4.83
C LYS A 206 10.06 8.53 5.42
N GLU A 207 11.16 8.48 4.66
CA GLU A 207 12.46 8.05 5.21
C GLU A 207 12.96 9.02 6.28
N TYR A 208 12.87 10.32 6.04
CA TYR A 208 13.30 11.32 7.03
C TYR A 208 12.36 11.42 8.23
N VAL A 209 11.06 11.19 8.03
CA VAL A 209 10.05 11.36 9.09
C VAL A 209 9.95 10.16 10.02
N ALA A 210 10.08 8.93 9.49
CA ALA A 210 9.73 7.74 10.27
C ALA A 210 10.62 6.51 10.05
N ARG A 211 11.23 6.32 8.88
CA ARG A 211 11.84 5.02 8.51
C ARG A 211 13.37 4.98 8.65
N GLY A 212 14.06 6.08 8.39
CA GLY A 212 15.51 6.23 8.62
C GLY A 212 16.43 5.63 7.57
N THR A 213 15.94 5.13 6.42
CA THR A 213 16.77 4.55 5.35
C THR A 213 17.04 5.54 4.21
N TYR A 214 17.57 6.71 4.55
CA TYR A 214 18.01 7.74 3.59
C TYR A 214 19.55 7.79 3.50
N ILE A 215 20.05 8.25 2.35
CA ILE A 215 21.49 8.39 2.10
C ILE A 215 21.82 9.88 1.92
N ASP A 216 21.20 10.53 0.95
CA ASP A 216 21.46 11.92 0.62
C ASP A 216 20.61 12.91 1.45
N PRO A 217 20.93 14.21 1.45
CA PRO A 217 20.04 15.25 1.98
C PRO A 217 18.72 15.38 1.17
N PRO A 218 17.63 15.88 1.77
CA PRO A 218 16.29 15.86 1.16
C PRO A 218 16.20 16.40 -0.27
N ARG A 219 16.87 17.52 -0.57
CA ARG A 219 16.84 18.12 -1.93
C ARG A 219 17.46 17.20 -2.99
N ALA A 220 18.59 16.57 -2.67
CA ALA A 220 19.27 15.67 -3.59
C ALA A 220 18.45 14.40 -3.80
N SER A 221 17.89 13.83 -2.73
CA SER A 221 17.02 12.66 -2.83
C SER A 221 15.75 12.93 -3.62
N MET A 222 15.10 14.07 -3.42
CA MET A 222 13.92 14.46 -4.22
C MET A 222 14.26 14.61 -5.71
N ARG A 223 15.47 15.04 -6.06
CA ARG A 223 15.93 15.04 -7.45
C ARG A 223 15.94 13.63 -8.03
N LEU A 224 16.46 12.65 -7.28
CA LEU A 224 16.48 11.25 -7.71
C LEU A 224 15.05 10.70 -7.91
N VAL A 225 14.13 10.99 -6.99
CA VAL A 225 12.70 10.62 -7.13
C VAL A 225 12.13 11.18 -8.45
N THR A 226 12.33 12.47 -8.72
CA THR A 226 11.83 13.08 -9.97
C THR A 226 12.50 12.55 -11.24
N ASN A 227 13.77 12.14 -11.16
CA ASN A 227 14.46 11.48 -12.28
C ASN A 227 13.85 10.10 -12.58
N ILE A 228 13.49 9.34 -11.53
CA ILE A 228 12.79 8.05 -11.69
C ILE A 228 11.41 8.28 -12.33
N PHE A 229 10.68 9.35 -11.97
CA PHE A 229 9.43 9.70 -12.64
C PHE A 229 9.61 9.97 -14.13
N ALA A 230 10.59 10.81 -14.48
CA ALA A 230 10.87 11.17 -15.87
C ALA A 230 11.29 9.95 -16.71
N TYR A 231 12.20 9.13 -16.17
CA TYR A 231 12.65 7.90 -16.82
C TYR A 231 11.51 6.88 -16.94
N GLY A 232 10.76 6.65 -15.87
CA GLY A 232 9.71 5.65 -15.81
C GLY A 232 8.62 5.88 -16.85
N ARG A 233 8.20 7.14 -17.03
CA ARG A 233 7.23 7.52 -18.05
C ARG A 233 7.68 7.17 -19.47
N GLN A 234 8.97 7.28 -19.77
CA GLN A 234 9.51 7.09 -21.11
C GLN A 234 9.88 5.63 -21.39
N GLU A 235 10.54 4.97 -20.45
CA GLU A 235 11.25 3.70 -20.68
C GLU A 235 10.53 2.48 -20.08
N VAL A 236 9.76 2.66 -18.99
CA VAL A 236 9.00 1.60 -18.30
C VAL A 236 7.56 2.05 -18.00
N PRO A 237 6.74 2.35 -19.02
CA PRO A 237 5.44 3.01 -18.88
C PRO A 237 4.37 2.24 -18.08
N HIS A 238 4.62 0.99 -17.72
CA HIS A 238 3.74 0.17 -16.88
C HIS A 238 4.30 -0.06 -15.47
N TRP A 239 5.37 0.66 -15.11
CA TRP A 239 5.95 0.68 -13.78
C TRP A 239 5.37 1.84 -12.97
N ASN A 240 4.88 1.54 -11.77
CA ASN A 240 4.47 2.55 -10.80
C ASN A 240 5.75 3.11 -10.16
N VAL A 241 6.04 4.38 -10.45
CA VAL A 241 7.24 5.09 -10.02
C VAL A 241 7.01 6.01 -8.84
#